data_AF-A0A661CWL7-F1
#
_entry.id   AF-A0A661CWL7-F1
#
_cell.length_a   1.000
_cell.length_b   1.000
_cell.length_c   1.000
_cell.angle_alpha   90.00
_cell.angle_beta   90.00
_cell.angle_gamma   90.00
#
_symmetry.space_group_name_H-M   'P 1'
#
loop_
_entity.id
_entity.type
_entity.pdbx_description
1 polymer ?
#
loop_
_entity_poly.entity_id
_entity_poly.type
_entity_poly.pdbx_seq_one_letter_code
_entity_poly.pdbx_strand_id
1 'polypeptide(L)' 'MDKHSVKISASIGISIYPYDSKDIDRLIKYADRAMYQAKHAGKGRYCFQGKTFKVSKTLKVYN' A
#
# COMPACT_ATOMS: atom_id res chain seq x y z
N MET A 1 21.38 -15.81 -30.17
CA MET A 1 20.14 -15.86 -29.36
C MET A 1 20.16 -14.64 -28.46
N ASP A 2 19.54 -13.55 -28.91
CA ASP A 2 19.52 -12.29 -28.18
C ASP A 2 18.60 -12.40 -26.96
N LYS A 3 19.14 -12.01 -25.80
CA LYS A 3 18.44 -12.11 -24.52
C LYS A 3 17.49 -10.93 -24.37
N HIS A 4 16.22 -11.12 -24.70
CA HIS A 4 15.19 -10.10 -24.48
C HIS A 4 14.88 -10.01 -22.98
N SER A 5 14.96 -8.81 -22.41
CA SER A 5 14.59 -8.54 -21.02
C SER A 5 13.42 -7.54 -20.97
N VAL A 6 12.43 -7.83 -20.14
CA VAL A 6 11.25 -6.97 -19.94
C VAL A 6 11.24 -6.51 -18.48
N LYS A 7 11.17 -5.20 -18.28
CA LYS A 7 10.98 -4.62 -16.94
C LYS A 7 9.50 -4.46 -16.65
N ILE A 8 9.03 -5.14 -15.62
CA ILE A 8 7.67 -4.97 -15.08
C ILE A 8 7.70 -4.15 -13.81
N SER A 9 6.58 -3.49 -13.50
CA SER A 9 6.38 -2.78 -12.23
C SER A 9 4.97 -3.04 -11.74
N ALA A 10 4.76 -2.91 -10.43
CA ALA A 10 3.46 -3.06 -9.79
C ALA A 10 3.06 -1.76 -9.08
N SER A 11 1.74 -1.56 -8.96
CA SER A 11 1.15 -0.55 -8.09
C SER A 11 0.35 -1.27 -7.02
N ILE A 12 0.56 -0.91 -5.76
CA ILE A 12 -0.01 -1.63 -4.61
C ILE A 12 -0.84 -0.64 -3.77
N GLY A 13 -2.01 -1.07 -3.32
CA GLY A 13 -2.83 -0.32 -2.39
C GLY A 13 -3.00 -1.08 -1.09
N ILE A 14 -2.93 -0.36 0.03
CA ILE A 14 -2.92 -0.96 1.37
C ILE A 14 -4.04 -0.35 2.21
N SER A 15 -4.84 -1.21 2.83
CA SER A 15 -5.81 -0.87 3.88
C SER A 15 -5.59 -1.75 5.10
N ILE A 16 -5.77 -1.21 6.31
CA ILE A 16 -5.47 -1.89 7.58
C ILE A 16 -6.76 -2.11 8.38
N TYR A 17 -7.07 -3.37 8.68
CA TYR A 17 -8.06 -3.71 9.71
C TYR A 17 -7.45 -3.50 11.11
N PRO A 18 -8.20 -2.98 12.10
CA PRO A 18 -9.54 -2.38 12.00
C PRO A 18 -9.49 -0.87 11.72
N TYR A 19 -8.31 -0.30 11.46
CA TYR A 19 -8.05 1.14 11.44
C TYR A 19 -8.75 1.88 10.29
N ASP A 20 -8.76 1.29 9.10
CA ASP A 20 -9.42 1.87 7.93
C ASP A 20 -10.90 1.47 7.89
N SER A 21 -11.22 0.23 8.24
CA SER A 21 -12.59 -0.27 8.36
C SER A 21 -12.64 -1.59 9.15
N LYS A 22 -13.77 -1.86 9.82
CA LYS A 22 -14.11 -3.18 10.39
C LYS A 22 -14.91 -4.07 9.43
N ASP A 23 -15.36 -3.50 8.31
CA ASP A 23 -16.07 -4.17 7.22
C ASP A 23 -15.07 -4.49 6.09
N ILE A 24 -15.06 -5.76 5.67
CA ILE A 24 -14.15 -6.31 4.66
C ILE A 24 -14.39 -5.72 3.27
N ASP A 25 -15.64 -5.48 2.88
CA ASP A 25 -15.95 -4.91 1.57
C ASP A 25 -15.42 -3.48 1.44
N ARG A 26 -15.46 -2.75 2.56
CA ARG A 26 -14.85 -1.42 2.66
C ARG A 26 -13.32 -1.48 2.64
N LEU A 27 -12.70 -2.46 3.31
CA LEU A 27 -11.24 -2.62 3.25
C LEU A 27 -10.76 -2.86 1.82
N ILE A 28 -11.42 -3.78 1.09
CA ILE A 28 -11.08 -4.07 -0.31
C ILE A 28 -11.23 -2.80 -1.17
N LYS A 29 -12.34 -2.06 -1.03
CA LYS A 29 -12.54 -0.80 -1.76
C LYS A 29 -11.48 0.25 -1.44
N TYR A 30 -11.01 0.31 -0.21
CA TYR A 30 -9.94 1.23 0.19
C TYR A 30 -8.57 0.82 -0.36
N ALA A 31 -8.24 -0.48 -0.31
CA ALA A 31 -7.03 -0.99 -0.93
C ALA A 31 -7.03 -0.72 -2.44
N ASP A 32 -8.14 -0.96 -3.14
CA ASP A 32 -8.25 -0.68 -4.58
C ASP A 32 -8.08 0.81 -4.89
N ARG A 33 -8.74 1.69 -4.13
CA ARG A 33 -8.56 3.15 -4.26
C ARG A 33 -7.10 3.57 -4.06
N ALA A 34 -6.43 3.04 -3.04
CA ALA A 34 -5.03 3.35 -2.77
C ALA A 34 -4.11 2.81 -3.88
N MET A 35 -4.41 1.64 -4.45
CA MET A 35 -3.69 1.08 -5.60
C MET A 35 -3.82 2.01 -6.81
N TYR A 36 -5.03 2.52 -7.05
CA TYR A 36 -5.28 3.47 -8.14
C TYR A 36 -4.44 4.74 -7.97
N GLN A 37 -4.36 5.28 -6.74
CA GLN A 37 -3.47 6.40 -6.42
C GLN A 37 -2.00 6.07 -6.70
N ALA A 38 -1.52 4.89 -6.28
CA ALA A 38 -0.17 4.43 -6.57
C ALA A 38 0.11 4.30 -8.07
N LYS A 39 -0.90 3.94 -8.87
CA LYS A 39 -0.81 3.84 -10.33
C LYS A 39 -0.66 5.22 -10.98
N HIS A 40 -1.45 6.19 -10.53
CA HIS A 40 -1.44 7.57 -11.06
C HIS A 40 -0.26 8.42 -10.60
N ALA A 41 0.30 8.13 -9.42
CA ALA A 41 1.45 8.88 -8.92
C ALA A 41 2.78 8.56 -9.65
N GLY A 42 2.79 7.57 -10.56
CA GLY A 42 3.94 7.21 -11.39
C GLY A 42 4.35 5.73 -11.34
N LYS A 43 3.42 4.83 -10.96
CA LYS A 43 3.59 3.37 -10.89
C LYS A 43 4.78 2.94 -9.99
N GLY A 44 5.04 1.63 -9.90
CA GLY A 44 6.20 1.08 -9.20
C GLY A 44 6.25 1.37 -7.69
N ARG A 45 5.10 1.56 -7.04
CA ARG A 45 5.00 2.01 -5.66
C ARG A 45 3.77 1.48 -4.96
N TYR A 46 3.68 1.74 -3.66
CA TYR A 46 2.49 1.51 -2.87
C TYR A 46 1.91 2.83 -2.33
N CYS A 47 0.61 2.83 -2.04
CA CYS A 47 -0.05 3.87 -1.26
C CYS A 47 -0.91 3.22 -0.17
N PHE A 48 -1.01 3.90 0.98
CA PHE A 48 -1.98 3.56 2.01
C PHE A 48 -3.27 4.33 1.79
N GLN A 49 -4.38 3.78 2.24
CA GLN A 49 -5.63 4.51 2.33
C GLN A 49 -5.45 5.76 3.21
N GLY A 50 -5.61 6.94 2.59
CA GLY A 50 -5.73 8.34 3.06
C GLY A 50 -5.42 8.81 4.48
N LYS A 51 -4.72 8.06 5.32
CA LYS A 51 -4.36 8.47 6.68
C LYS A 51 -2.85 8.34 6.84
N THR A 52 -2.20 9.47 7.07
CA THR A 52 -0.82 9.50 7.54
C THR A 52 -0.78 8.79 8.89
N PHE A 53 -0.22 7.58 8.91
CA PHE A 53 0.05 6.91 10.17
C PHE A 53 1.09 7.73 10.93
N LYS A 54 0.70 8.36 12.04
CA LYS A 54 1.66 8.80 13.05
C LYS A 54 2.25 7.53 13.66
N VAL A 55 3.49 7.21 13.30
CA VAL A 55 4.27 6.22 14.05
C VAL A 55 4.49 6.79 15.45
N SER A 56 3.70 6.35 16.42
CA SER A 56 3.91 6.70 17.83
C SER A 56 4.96 5.78 18.44
N LYS A 57 6.19 6.32 18.52
CA LYS A 57 7.37 5.92 19.33
C LYS A 57 7.83 4.45 19.33
N THR A 58 9.09 4.29 18.96
CA THR A 58 10.03 3.18 19.18
C THR A 58 9.70 2.31 20.41
N LEU A 59 9.41 1.03 20.20
CA LEU A 59 9.62 0.00 21.22
C LEU A 59 11.14 -0.11 21.44
N LYS A 60 11.65 0.40 22.56
CA LYS A 60 12.96 -0.04 23.05
C LYS A 60 12.79 -1.49 23.48
N VAL A 61 13.44 -2.40 22.77
CA VAL A 61 13.60 -3.78 23.22
C VAL A 61 14.47 -3.71 24.48
N TYR A 62 13.87 -3.97 25.65
CA TYR A 62 14.60 -4.19 26.89
C TYR A 62 15.34 -5.53 26.79
N ASN A 63 16.66 -5.49 27.00
CA ASN A 63 17.39 -6.55 27.70
C ASN A 63 17.85 -5.96 29.03
#